data_AF-A0A9E5Q269-F1
#
_entry.id   AF-A0A9E5Q269-F1
#
_cell.length_a   1.000
_cell.length_b   1.000
_cell.length_c   1.000
_cell.angle_alpha   90.00
_cell.angle_beta   90.00
_cell.angle_gamma   90.00
#
_symmetry.space_group_name_H-M   'P 1'
#
loop_
_entity.id
_entity.type
_entity.pdbx_description
1 polymer ?
#
loop_
_entity_poly.entity_id
_entity_poly.type
_entity_poly.pdbx_seq_one_letter_code
_entity_poly.pdbx_strand_id
1 'polypeptide(L)' 'FESTLQSALNTPVTCETLEKEDTACLLFTGGTTGLPKGAMISHRMIAWNVLNTVIHDLHHDDTYLCVFP' A
#
# COMPACT_ATOMS: atom_id res chain seq x y z
N PHE A 1 -0.67 4.96 23.98
CA PHE A 1 0.17 4.78 22.78
C PHE A 1 1.52 4.18 23.15
N GLU A 2 2.35 4.84 23.97
CA GLU A 2 3.66 4.31 24.39
C GLU A 2 3.57 2.96 25.11
N SER A 3 2.64 2.79 26.05
CA SER A 3 2.41 1.51 26.72
C SER A 3 2.00 0.38 25.77
N THR A 4 1.17 0.71 24.76
CA THR A 4 0.76 -0.22 23.71
C THR A 4 1.93 -0.64 22.84
N LEU A 5 2.79 0.31 22.46
CA LEU A 5 3.98 0.06 21.65
C LEU A 5 5.00 -0.80 22.42
N GLN A 6 5.21 -0.50 23.70
CA GLN A 6 6.10 -1.26 24.59
C GLN A 6 5.60 -2.68 24.88
N SER A 7 4.28 -2.89 24.83
CA SER A 7 3.67 -4.21 25.00
C SER A 7 3.66 -5.08 23.73
N ALA A 8 4.07 -4.53 22.59
CA ALA A 8 4.08 -5.27 21.34
C ALA A 8 5.10 -6.41 21.38
N LEU A 9 4.73 -7.55 20.79
CA LEU A 9 5.65 -8.67 20.62
C LEU A 9 6.74 -8.27 19.60
N ASN A 10 8.00 -8.63 19.88
CA ASN A 10 9.12 -8.43 18.95
C ASN A 10 9.15 -9.44 17.79
N THR A 11 8.10 -10.24 17.64
CA THR A 11 7.96 -11.21 16.57
C THR A 11 7.21 -10.60 15.39
N PRO A 12 7.65 -10.84 14.13
CA PRO A 12 6.92 -10.38 12.96
C PRO A 12 5.49 -10.90 12.95
N VAL A 13 4.55 -10.04 12.53
CA VAL A 13 3.19 -10.47 12.21
C VAL A 13 3.23 -11.15 10.85
N THR A 14 2.74 -12.38 10.79
CA THR A 14 2.64 -13.17 9.55
C THR A 14 1.19 -13.52 9.26
N CYS A 15 0.82 -13.57 7.99
CA CYS A 15 -0.48 -14.05 7.53
C CYS A 15 -0.23 -15.15 6.49
N GLU A 16 -0.22 -16.40 6.93
CA GLU A 16 0.14 -17.54 6.07
C GLU A 16 -0.86 -17.79 4.94
N THR A 17 -2.11 -17.36 5.12
CA THR A 17 -3.18 -17.51 4.13
C THR A 17 -3.27 -16.33 3.16
N LEU A 18 -2.34 -15.36 3.23
CA LEU A 18 -2.38 -14.17 2.38
C LEU A 18 -2.12 -14.55 0.92
N GLU A 19 -3.08 -14.22 0.06
CA GLU A 19 -2.99 -14.43 -1.38
C GLU A 19 -2.81 -13.10 -2.12
N LYS A 20 -2.18 -13.17 -3.31
CA LYS A 20 -1.88 -11.98 -4.13
C LYS A 20 -3.12 -11.17 -4.56
N GLU A 21 -4.29 -11.80 -4.53
CA GLU A 21 -5.57 -11.19 -4.91
C GLU A 21 -6.33 -10.59 -3.74
N ASP A 22 -5.87 -10.82 -2.51
CA ASP A 22 -6.48 -10.23 -1.34
C ASP A 22 -6.38 -8.71 -1.41
N THR A 23 -7.44 -8.04 -0.96
CA THR A 23 -7.52 -6.58 -0.96
C THR A 23 -6.55 -6.04 0.09
N ALA A 24 -5.56 -5.29 -0.37
CA ALA A 24 -4.57 -4.62 0.46
C ALA A 24 -5.08 -3.26 0.96
N CYS A 25 -5.83 -2.52 0.14
CA CYS A 25 -6.43 -1.26 0.55
C CYS A 25 -7.69 -0.89 -0.25
N LEU A 26 -8.49 0.01 0.34
CA LEU A 26 -9.59 0.70 -0.34
C LEU A 26 -9.15 2.13 -0.65
N LEU A 27 -8.98 2.44 -1.93
CA LEU A 27 -8.62 3.78 -2.37
C LEU A 27 -9.89 4.57 -2.72
N PHE A 28 -10.22 5.56 -1.89
CA PHE A 28 -11.36 6.43 -2.13
C PHE A 28 -10.96 7.60 -3.02
N THR A 29 -11.76 7.86 -4.04
CA THR A 29 -11.63 9.06 -4.87
C THR A 29 -12.81 9.98 -4.65
N GLY A 30 -12.53 11.28 -4.53
CA GLY A 30 -13.55 12.30 -4.37
C GLY A 30 -14.35 12.46 -5.65
N GLY A 31 -15.61 12.01 -5.66
CA GLY A 31 -16.59 12.38 -6.67
C GLY A 31 -17.28 13.67 -6.25
N THR A 32 -17.36 14.67 -7.14
CA THR A 32 -18.11 15.91 -6.88
C THR A 32 -19.63 15.70 -6.84
N THR A 33 -20.09 14.51 -7.22
CA THR A 33 -21.50 14.10 -7.17
C THR A 33 -21.63 12.71 -6.54
N GLY A 34 -22.41 12.61 -5.45
CA GLY A 34 -22.72 11.34 -4.77
C GLY A 34 -21.72 10.91 -3.69
N LEU A 35 -21.89 9.67 -3.19
CA LEU A 35 -21.00 9.08 -2.19
C LEU A 35 -19.65 8.67 -2.85
N PRO A 36 -18.51 8.93 -2.19
CA PRO A 36 -17.21 8.46 -2.66
C PRO A 36 -17.19 6.95 -2.87
N LYS A 37 -16.61 6.50 -3.97
CA LYS A 37 -16.42 5.08 -4.27
C LYS A 37 -15.03 4.65 -3.81
N GLY A 38 -14.95 3.50 -3.12
CA GLY A 38 -13.70 2.88 -2.72
C GLY A 38 -13.27 1.82 -3.75
N ALA A 39 -12.15 2.03 -4.41
CA ALA A 39 -11.54 1.02 -5.28
C ALA A 39 -10.82 -0.03 -4.41
N MET A 40 -11.16 -1.30 -4.59
CA MET A 40 -10.42 -2.41 -3.96
C MET A 40 -9.11 -2.64 -4.70
N ILE A 41 -7.99 -2.44 -4.02
CA ILE A 41 -6.65 -2.62 -4.59
C ILE A 41 -6.03 -3.88 -3.98
N SER A 42 -5.70 -4.87 -4.82
CA SER A 42 -5.04 -6.09 -4.35
C SER A 42 -3.52 -5.95 -4.22
N HIS A 43 -2.90 -6.85 -3.45
CA HIS A 43 -1.43 -6.91 -3.34
C HIS A 43 -0.75 -7.02 -4.72
N ARG A 44 -1.31 -7.81 -5.64
CA ARG A 44 -0.75 -7.95 -6.99
C ARG A 44 -0.81 -6.63 -7.77
N MET A 45 -1.89 -5.85 -7.65
CA MET A 45 -2.01 -4.57 -8.35
C MET A 45 -0.91 -3.60 -7.92
N ILE A 46 -0.62 -3.53 -6.62
CA ILE A 46 0.47 -2.71 -6.07
C ILE A 46 1.82 -3.21 -6.61
N ALA A 47 2.09 -4.52 -6.49
CA ALA A 47 3.34 -5.10 -6.96
C ALA A 47 3.57 -4.88 -8.46
N TRP A 48 2.51 -5.00 -9.27
CA TRP A 48 2.58 -4.74 -10.70
C TRP A 48 2.88 -3.28 -11.02
N ASN A 49 2.26 -2.34 -10.31
CA ASN A 49 2.54 -0.92 -10.47
C ASN A 49 4.01 -0.61 -10.13
N VAL A 50 4.49 -1.07 -8.97
CA VAL A 50 5.88 -0.89 -8.54
C VAL A 50 6.87 -1.48 -9.54
N LEU A 51 6.60 -2.70 -10.02
CA LEU A 51 7.48 -3.35 -11.00
C LEU A 51 7.62 -2.53 -12.28
N ASN A 52 6.51 -2.01 -12.81
CA ASN A 52 6.56 -1.17 -14.02
C ASN A 52 7.35 0.12 -13.75
N THR A 53 7.13 0.78 -12.62
CA THR A 53 7.87 2.00 -12.25
C THR A 53 9.36 1.74 -12.09
N VAL A 54 9.76 0.62 -11.47
CA VAL A 54 11.18 0.26 -11.33
C VAL A 54 11.83 -0.06 -12.67
N ILE A 55 11.10 -0.71 -13.59
CA ILE A 55 11.64 -1.07 -14.91
C ILE A 55 11.80 0.17 -15.81
N HIS A 56 10.90 1.13 -15.71
CA HIS A 56 10.82 2.23 -16.67
C HIS A 56 11.29 3.58 -16.15
N ASP A 57 11.16 3.85 -14.85
CA ASP A 57 11.16 5.22 -14.32
C ASP A 57 12.15 5.45 -13.17
N LEU A 58 12.73 4.41 -12.56
CA LEU A 58 13.64 4.54 -11.41
C LEU A 58 14.97 3.82 -11.61
N HIS A 59 16.07 4.49 -11.28
CA HIS A 59 17.40 3.92 -11.11
C HIS A 59 17.81 3.86 -9.63
N HIS A 60 18.83 3.05 -9.35
CA HIS A 60 19.32 2.82 -7.98
C HIS A 60 19.86 4.09 -7.30
N ASP A 61 20.40 5.02 -8.08
CA ASP A 61 21.00 6.27 -7.58
C ASP A 61 20.00 7.42 -7.52
N ASP A 62 18.72 7.18 -7.84
CA ASP A 62 17.69 8.22 -7.84
C ASP A 62 17.20 8.55 -6.42
N THR A 63 16.97 9.84 -6.17
CA THR A 63 16.26 10.32 -4.98
C THR A 63 14.85 10.74 -5.39
N TYR A 64 13.85 9.94 -5.02
CA TYR A 64 12.45 10.22 -5.33
C TYR A 64 11.74 10.95 -4.18
N LEU A 65 11.20 12.13 -4.45
CA LEU A 65 10.41 12.88 -3.50
C LEU A 65 8.92 12.55 -3.68
N CYS A 66 8.33 11.87 -2.70
CA CYS A 66 6.90 11.60 -2.67
C CYS A 66 6.21 12.53 -1.67
N VAL A 67 5.49 13.54 -2.17
CA VAL A 67 4.67 14.44 -1.34
C VAL A 67 3.21 14.06 -1.54
N PHE A 68 2.61 13.51 -0.50
CA PHE A 68 1.16 13.32 -0.45
C PHE A 68 0.48 14.59 0.07
N PRO A 69 -0.74 14.92 -0.40
CA PRO A 69 -1.58 15.93 0.24
C PRO A 69 -1.99 15.53 1.66
#